data_AF-A0A2P5WQ22-F1
#
_entry.id   AF-A0A2P5WQ22-F1
#
_cell.length_a   1.000
_cell.length_b   1.000
_cell.length_c   1.000
_cell.angle_alpha   90.00
_cell.angle_beta   90.00
_cell.angle_gamma   90.00
#
_symmetry.space_group_name_H-M   'P 1'
#
loop_
_entity.id
_entity.type
_entity.pdbx_description
1 polymer ?
#
loop_
_entity_poly.entity_id
_entity_poly.type
_entity_poly.pdbx_seq_one_letter_code
_entity_poly.pdbx_strand_id
1 'polypeptide(L)'
;MEPLSNEDAWTLFSDKVGQNLMSSIDLQPIAKSIVERCAGLPLVIVIVASSMRSEDSFPIWRNALAELNRNISSIIEIKDKVLGNSKGTIDKGLGWKGINRGNG
;
A
#
# COMPACT_ATOMS: atom_id res chain seq x y z
N MET A 1 -11.60 12.80 4.69
CA MET A 1 -10.38 12.10 5.16
C MET A 1 -9.20 12.92 4.69
N GLU A 2 -8.51 13.58 5.62
CA GLU A 2 -7.41 14.48 5.31
C GLU A 2 -6.11 13.69 5.00
N PRO A 3 -5.22 14.23 4.15
CA PRO A 3 -3.88 13.67 3.95
C PRO A 3 -3.04 13.74 5.23
N LEU A 4 -2.29 12.67 5.49
CA LEU A 4 -1.29 12.59 6.55
C LEU A 4 -0.05 13.41 6.19
N SER A 5 0.66 13.86 7.23
CA SER A 5 2.02 14.35 7.08
C SER A 5 2.94 13.25 6.54
N ASN A 6 4.09 13.62 5.97
CA ASN A 6 5.05 12.63 5.47
C ASN A 6 5.54 11.69 6.59
N GLU A 7 5.69 12.20 7.82
CA GLU A 7 6.13 11.42 8.98
C GLU A 7 5.05 10.42 9.42
N ASP A 8 3.80 10.86 9.51
CA ASP A 8 2.67 10.00 9.85
C ASP A 8 2.40 8.95 8.76
N ALA A 9 2.53 9.35 7.49
CA ALA A 9 2.40 8.46 6.35
C ALA A 9 3.47 7.37 6.36
N TRP A 10 4.72 7.75 6.62
CA TRP A 10 5.83 6.81 6.77
C TRP A 10 5.63 5.86 7.95
N THR A 11 5.15 6.39 9.08
CA THR A 11 4.89 5.62 10.30
C THR A 11 3.78 4.60 10.07
N LEU A 12 2.67 5.02 9.46
CA LEU A 12 1.56 4.13 9.09
C LEU A 12 1.99 3.06 8.08
N PHE A 13 2.80 3.43 7.09
CA PHE A 13 3.33 2.50 6.10
C PHE A 13 4.22 1.44 6.76
N SER A 14 5.19 1.88 7.56
CA SER A 14 6.15 1.02 8.25
C SER A 14 5.47 0.06 9.22
N ASP A 15 4.47 0.53 9.97
CA ASP A 15 3.64 -0.30 10.85
C ASP A 15 2.92 -1.42 10.07
N LYS A 16 2.43 -1.12 8.87
CA LYS A 16 1.63 -2.06 8.07
C LYS A 16 2.48 -3.08 7.29
N VAL A 17 3.66 -2.67 6.81
CA VAL A 17 4.65 -3.55 6.15
C VAL A 17 5.33 -4.47 7.16
N GLY A 18 5.67 -3.95 8.34
CA GLY A 18 6.34 -4.67 9.42
C GLY A 18 7.87 -4.55 9.42
N GLN A 19 8.50 -5.22 10.38
CA GLN A 19 9.92 -5.06 10.74
C GLN A 19 10.92 -5.34 9.60
N ASN A 20 10.54 -6.12 8.58
CA ASN A 20 11.41 -6.46 7.46
C ASN A 20 11.91 -5.21 6.71
N LEU A 21 11.10 -4.15 6.62
CA LEU A 21 11.52 -2.89 5.98
C LEU A 21 12.59 -2.16 6.81
N MET A 22 12.52 -2.25 8.13
CA MET A 22 13.51 -1.61 9.00
C MET A 22 14.89 -2.27 8.91
N SER A 23 14.94 -3.56 8.56
CA SER A 23 16.18 -4.32 8.44
C SER A 23 16.89 -4.17 7.10
N SER A 24 16.20 -3.75 6.03
CA SER A 24 16.77 -3.67 4.68
C SER A 24 17.05 -2.23 4.25
N ILE A 25 18.32 -1.85 4.29
CA ILE A 25 18.78 -0.51 3.91
C ILE A 25 18.55 -0.20 2.43
N ASP A 26 18.53 -1.22 1.58
CA ASP A 26 18.32 -1.08 0.14
C ASP A 26 16.84 -0.86 -0.23
N LEU A 27 15.92 -1.32 0.61
CA LEU A 27 14.48 -1.15 0.40
C LEU A 27 13.95 0.20 0.91
N GLN A 28 14.60 0.76 1.93
CA GLN A 28 14.21 2.04 2.54
C GLN A 28 14.02 3.19 1.52
N PRO A 29 14.93 3.42 0.55
CA PRO A 29 14.73 4.45 -0.46
C PRO A 29 13.50 4.21 -1.33
N ILE A 30 13.25 2.96 -1.75
CA ILE A 30 12.10 2.61 -2.58
C ILE A 30 10.80 2.78 -1.78
N ALA A 31 10.79 2.33 -0.53
CA ALA A 31 9.66 2.48 0.37
C ALA A 31 9.29 3.96 0.57
N LYS A 32 10.28 4.84 0.76
CA LYS A 32 10.02 6.29 0.88
C LYS A 32 9.37 6.85 -0.37
N SER A 33 9.88 6.50 -1.56
CA SER A 33 9.27 6.92 -2.82
C SER A 33 7.83 6.41 -2.99
N ILE A 34 7.52 5.21 -2.49
CA ILE A 34 6.15 4.66 -2.49
C ILE A 34 5.25 5.49 -1.57
N VAL A 35 5.70 5.81 -0.35
CA VAL A 35 4.94 6.62 0.62
C VAL A 35 4.68 8.03 0.09
N GLU A 36 5.70 8.67 -0.49
CA GLU A 36 5.57 9.99 -1.12
C GLU A 36 4.52 9.98 -2.24
N ARG A 37 4.49 8.90 -3.04
CA ARG A 37 3.48 8.74 -4.09
C ARG A 37 2.07 8.60 -3.55
N CYS A 38 1.90 8.00 -2.39
CA CYS A 38 0.59 7.90 -1.75
C CYS A 38 0.02 9.26 -1.30
N ALA A 39 0.78 10.35 -1.38
CA ALA A 39 0.36 11.73 -1.12
C ALA A 39 -0.36 11.90 0.23
N GLY A 40 0.12 11.18 1.25
CA GLY A 40 -0.46 11.19 2.59
C GLY A 40 -1.83 10.51 2.70
N LEU A 41 -2.39 9.89 1.66
CA LEU A 41 -3.73 9.30 1.73
C LEU A 41 -3.72 8.01 2.55
N PRO A 42 -4.32 7.97 3.77
CA PRO A 42 -4.19 6.81 4.67
C PRO A 42 -4.65 5.50 4.04
N LEU A 43 -5.75 5.56 3.27
CA LEU A 43 -6.31 4.37 2.63
C LEU A 43 -5.37 3.79 1.56
N VAL A 44 -4.76 4.65 0.74
CA VAL A 44 -3.81 4.21 -0.29
C VAL A 44 -2.57 3.63 0.37
N ILE A 45 -2.06 4.29 1.41
CA ILE A 45 -0.91 3.84 2.20
C ILE A 45 -1.17 2.43 2.75
N VAL A 46 -2.34 2.20 3.37
CA VAL A 46 -2.68 0.89 3.94
C VAL A 46 -2.78 -0.19 2.87
N ILE A 47 -3.40 0.09 1.72
CA ILE A 47 -3.53 -0.88 0.61
C ILE A 47 -2.15 -1.26 0.06
N VAL A 48 -1.30 -0.27 -0.20
CA VAL A 48 0.04 -0.51 -0.75
C VAL A 48 0.91 -1.22 0.29
N ALA A 49 0.97 -0.73 1.53
CA ALA A 49 1.74 -1.35 2.60
C ALA A 49 1.31 -2.81 2.87
N SER A 50 0.01 -3.09 2.81
CA SER A 50 -0.50 -4.45 3.01
C SER A 50 -0.08 -5.40 1.89
N SER A 51 0.00 -4.91 0.65
CA SER A 51 0.49 -5.68 -0.50
C SER A 51 1.99 -5.97 -0.43
N MET A 52 2.73 -5.19 0.34
CA MET A 52 4.20 -5.29 0.49
C MET A 52 4.62 -5.96 1.80
N ARG A 53 3.65 -6.39 2.62
CA ARG A 53 3.92 -7.04 3.89
C ARG A 53 4.73 -8.32 3.68
N SER A 54 5.76 -8.49 4.50
CA SER A 54 6.65 -9.67 4.48
C SER A 54 7.41 -9.90 3.18
N GLU A 55 7.48 -8.88 2.30
CA GLU A 55 8.27 -8.92 1.07
C GLU A 55 9.60 -8.18 1.28
N ASP A 56 10.72 -8.81 0.95
CA ASP A 56 12.08 -8.26 1.10
C ASP A 56 12.87 -8.24 -0.22
N SER A 57 12.26 -8.66 -1.33
CA SER A 57 12.87 -8.71 -2.65
C SER A 57 12.90 -7.33 -3.30
N PHE A 58 14.09 -6.75 -3.43
CA PHE A 58 14.30 -5.47 -4.11
C PHE A 58 13.65 -5.36 -5.51
N PRO A 59 13.75 -6.37 -6.41
CA PRO A 59 13.04 -6.36 -7.68
C PRO A 59 11.52 -6.21 -7.55
N ILE A 60 10.90 -6.85 -6.55
CA ILE A 60 9.46 -6.81 -6.32
C ILE A 60 9.05 -5.41 -5.85
N TRP A 61 9.80 -4.81 -4.93
CA TRP A 61 9.59 -3.44 -4.46
C TRP A 61 9.70 -2.42 -5.59
N ARG A 62 10.71 -2.56 -6.46
CA ARG A 62 10.89 -1.70 -7.63
C ARG A 62 9.73 -1.82 -8.61
N ASN A 63 9.25 -3.03 -8.86
CA ASN A 63 8.10 -3.27 -9.73
C ASN A 63 6.81 -2.67 -9.13
N ALA A 64 6.59 -2.84 -7.83
CA ALA A 64 5.45 -2.25 -7.12
C ALA A 64 5.44 -0.72 -7.24
N LEU A 65 6.59 -0.06 -7.10
CA LEU A 65 6.71 1.38 -7.32
C LEU A 65 6.41 1.77 -8.78
N ALA A 66 6.86 0.98 -9.76
CA ALA A 66 6.57 1.23 -11.18
C ALA A 66 5.06 1.11 -11.49
N GLU A 67 4.42 0.06 -10.97
CA GLU A 67 2.98 -0.16 -11.10
C GLU A 67 2.16 0.92 -10.38
N LEU A 68 2.60 1.34 -9.19
CA LEU A 68 1.99 2.45 -8.48
C LEU A 68 2.06 3.74 -9.30
N ASN A 69 3.21 4.07 -9.88
CA ASN A 69 3.37 5.26 -10.74
C ASN A 69 2.46 5.23 -11.97
N ARG A 70 2.15 4.04 -12.52
CA ARG A 70 1.25 3.90 -13.67
C ARG A 70 -0.22 4.04 -13.29
N ASN A 71 -0.61 3.54 -12.13
CA ASN A 71 -2.01 3.32 -11.78
C ASN A 71 -2.54 4.25 -10.66
N ILE A 72 -1.73 5.16 -10.12
CA ILE A 72 -2.16 5.97 -8.98
C ILE A 72 -3.37 6.86 -9.28
N SER A 73 -3.50 7.33 -10.53
CA SER A 73 -4.69 8.06 -11.00
C SER A 73 -5.95 7.21 -10.84
N SER A 74 -5.89 5.93 -11.19
CA SER A 74 -7.03 5.01 -11.06
C SER A 74 -7.37 4.68 -9.61
N ILE A 75 -6.38 4.59 -8.72
CA ILE A 75 -6.62 4.36 -7.28
C ILE A 75 -7.34 5.56 -6.65
N ILE A 76 -6.93 6.78 -7.02
CA ILE A 76 -7.56 8.02 -6.55
C ILE A 76 -9.00 8.12 -7.09
N GLU A 77 -9.23 7.78 -8.37
CA GLU A 77 -10.56 7.74 -8.97
C GLU A 77 -11.49 6.70 -8.31
N ILE A 78 -10.97 5.53 -7.92
CA ILE A 78 -11.74 4.52 -7.18
C ILE A 78 -12.12 5.06 -5.80
N LYS A 79 -11.22 5.75 -5.10
CA LYS A 79 -11.51 6.35 -3.79
C LYS A 79 -12.63 7.38 -3.89
N ASP A 80 -12.63 8.21 -4.93
CA ASP A 80 -13.68 9.21 -5.15
C ASP A 80 -15.05 8.55 -5.35
N LYS A 81 -15.10 7.47 -6.15
CA LYS A 81 -16.31 6.67 -6.37
C LYS A 81 -16.78 5.89 -5.14
N VAL A 82 -15.85 5.33 -4.36
CA VAL A 82 -16.18 4.50 -3.17
C VAL A 82 -16.61 5.38 -1.98
N LEU A 83 -15.99 6.54 -1.78
CA LEU A 83 -16.37 7.45 -0.70
C LEU A 83 -17.59 8.31 -1.03
N GLY A 84 -17.85 8.59 -2.31
CA GLY A 84 -19.05 9.31 -2.78
C GLY A 84 -20.38 8.60 -2.54
N ASN A 85 -20.38 7.31 -2.19
CA ASN A 85 -21.60 6.49 -2.04
C ASN A 85 -21.80 5.87 -0.64
N SER A 86 -21.11 6.33 0.40
CA SER A 86 -21.31 5.78 1.76
C SER A 86 -22.54 6.36 2.49
N LYS A 87 -23.74 6.02 2.00
CA LYS A 87 -24.85 5.57 2.86
C LYS A 87 -25.20 4.15 2.42
N GLY A 88 -24.66 3.14 3.11
CA GLY A 88 -25.04 1.75 2.86
C GLY A 88 -23.98 0.74 3.32
N THR A 89 -24.25 0.15 4.49
CA THR A 89 -23.86 -1.17 5.01
C THR A 89 -22.68 -1.91 4.37
N ILE A 90 -21.68 -2.18 5.19
CA ILE A 90 -20.54 -3.06 4.90
C ILE A 90 -21.06 -4.50 4.83
N ASP A 91 -21.07 -5.10 3.64
CA ASP A 91 -21.15 -6.56 3.46
C ASP A 91 -19.93 -7.08 2.71
N LYS A 92 -19.53 -8.29 3.10
CA LYS A 92 -18.24 -8.94 2.83
C LYS A 92 -18.11 -9.37 1.37
N GLY A 93 -16.91 -9.20 0.81
CA GLY A 93 -16.46 -10.06 -0.30
C GLY A 93 -15.69 -9.35 -1.39
N LEU A 94 -14.39 -9.13 -1.20
CA LEU A 94 -13.45 -9.06 -2.31
C LEU A 94 -12.35 -10.08 -2.07
N GLY A 95 -12.56 -11.26 -2.66
CA GLY A 95 -11.62 -12.37 -2.64
C GLY A 95 -10.41 -12.09 -3.52
N TRP A 96 -9.26 -11.93 -2.90
CA TRP A 96 -7.97 -12.09 -3.55
C TRP A 96 -7.59 -13.57 -3.44
N LYS A 97 -8.10 -14.39 -4.37
CA LYS A 97 -7.64 -15.78 -4.51
C LYS A 97 -6.36 -15.78 -5.33
N GLY A 98 -5.29 -16.33 -4.77
CA GLY A 98 -4.18 -16.84 -5.58
C GLY A 98 -2.79 -16.70 -4.99
N ILE A 99 -2.51 -17.24 -3.80
CA ILE A 99 -1.16 -17.71 -3.46
C ILE A 99 -1.29 -19.03 -2.69
N ASN A 100 -1.22 -20.15 -3.42
CA ASN A 100 -1.17 -21.49 -2.86
C ASN A 100 0.12 -21.67 -2.04
N ARG A 101 -0.01 -21.95 -0.75
CA ARG A 101 1.06 -22.56 0.05
C ARG A 101 1.03 -24.06 -0.18
N GLY A 102 2.04 -24.60 -0.86
CA GLY A 102 2.38 -26.02 -0.77
C GLY A 102 3.20 -26.23 0.50
N ASN A 103 2.62 -26.90 1.49
CA ASN A 103 3.37 -27.47 2.62
C ASN A 103 3.90 -28.85 2.19
N GLY A 104 5.19 -29.07 2.42
CA GLY A 104 5.77 -30.39 2.70
C GLY A 104 6.03 -30.50 4.20
#